data_AF-A0A6V7J913-F1
#
_entry.id   AF-A0A6V7J913-F1
#
_cell.length_a   1.000
_cell.length_b   1.000
_cell.length_c   1.000
_cell.angle_alpha   90.00
_cell.angle_beta   90.00
_cell.angle_gamma   90.00
#
_symmetry.space_group_name_H-M   'P 1'
#
loop_
_entity.id
_entity.type
_entity.pdbx_description
1 polymer ?
#
loop_
_entity_poly.entity_id
_entity_poly.type
_entity_poly.pdbx_seq_one_letter_code
_entity_poly.pdbx_strand_id
1 'polypeptide(L)' 'ADHTKLKPASQCKPIEYPKPDNEVSFDLLSSVALTGTNHEGDQPPHLTLKDDTIPVKQNLAIWDGPEGRFCPA' A
#
# COMPACT_ATOMS: atom_id res chain seq x y z
N ALA A 1 -1.77 19.09 -6.72
CA ALA A 1 -0.92 18.09 -6.04
C ALA A 1 -1.47 16.70 -6.30
N ASP A 2 -0.61 15.68 -6.30
CA ASP A 2 -1.00 14.32 -6.73
C ASP A 2 -2.00 13.66 -5.78
N HIS A 3 -1.92 13.98 -4.49
CA HIS A 3 -2.83 13.46 -3.45
C HIS A 3 -4.32 13.80 -3.68
N THR A 4 -4.65 14.73 -4.58
CA THR A 4 -6.05 15.09 -4.90
C THR A 4 -6.57 14.44 -6.18
N LYS A 5 -5.83 13.49 -6.76
CA LYS A 5 -6.10 12.96 -8.11
C LYS A 5 -6.81 11.60 -8.12
N LEU A 6 -7.02 10.98 -6.96
CA LEU A 6 -7.78 9.74 -6.85
C LEU A 6 -9.26 9.96 -7.16
N LYS A 7 -9.84 9.01 -7.90
CA LYS A 7 -11.29 8.86 -8.05
C LYS A 7 -11.80 7.89 -7.00
N PRO A 8 -13.03 8.06 -6.47
CA PRO A 8 -13.65 7.06 -5.60
C PRO A 8 -13.63 5.67 -6.25
N ALA A 9 -13.38 4.63 -5.45
CA ALA A 9 -13.25 3.26 -5.95
C ALA A 9 -14.50 2.78 -6.70
N SER A 10 -15.68 3.23 -6.28
CA SER A 10 -16.97 2.95 -6.93
C SER A 10 -17.10 3.50 -8.37
N GLN A 11 -16.21 4.41 -8.78
CA GLN A 11 -16.16 4.98 -10.12
C GLN A 11 -15.07 4.36 -11.00
N CYS A 12 -14.35 3.37 -10.48
CA CYS A 12 -13.22 2.73 -11.14
C CYS A 12 -13.50 1.23 -11.35
N LYS A 13 -12.82 0.65 -12.32
CA LYS A 13 -12.78 -0.81 -12.48
C LYS A 13 -11.52 -1.33 -11.77
N PRO A 14 -11.64 -2.37 -10.92
CA PRO A 14 -10.46 -3.04 -10.36
C PRO A 14 -9.53 -3.55 -11.46
N ILE A 15 -8.23 -3.49 -11.23
CA ILE A 15 -7.21 -4.05 -12.13
C ILE A 15 -6.92 -5.47 -11.65
N GLU A 16 -7.05 -6.44 -12.56
CA GLU A 16 -6.64 -7.82 -12.31
C GLU A 16 -5.14 -7.96 -12.63
N TYR A 17 -4.32 -8.00 -11.58
CA TYR A 17 -2.89 -8.30 -11.73
C TYR A 17 -2.68 -9.82 -11.74
N PRO A 18 -1.87 -10.35 -12.67
CA PRO A 18 -1.51 -11.76 -12.66
C PRO A 18 -0.72 -12.09 -11.39
N LYS A 19 -0.81 -13.35 -10.96
CA LYS A 19 0.06 -13.85 -9.89
C LYS A 19 1.52 -13.85 -10.36
N PRO A 20 2.48 -13.58 -9.47
CA PRO A 20 3.90 -13.68 -9.82
C PRO A 20 4.28 -15.10 -10.24
N ASP A 21 5.17 -15.22 -11.21
CA ASP A 21 5.67 -16.49 -11.76
C ASP A 21 6.94 -17.01 -11.07
N ASN A 22 7.58 -16.19 -10.23
CA ASN A 22 8.85 -16.44 -9.54
C ASN A 22 10.07 -16.64 -10.46
N GLU A 23 9.99 -16.19 -11.71
CA GLU A 23 11.11 -16.19 -12.67
C GLU A 23 11.39 -14.77 -13.19
N VAL A 24 10.34 -14.07 -13.60
CA VAL A 24 10.38 -12.69 -14.13
C VAL A 24 9.61 -11.74 -13.22
N SER A 25 8.59 -12.23 -12.52
CA SER A 25 7.74 -11.48 -11.61
C SER A 25 7.68 -12.15 -10.24
N PHE A 26 7.72 -11.34 -9.18
CA PHE A 26 7.88 -11.83 -7.80
C PHE A 26 6.85 -11.18 -6.88
N ASP A 27 6.60 -11.80 -5.74
CA ASP A 27 5.78 -11.21 -4.70
C ASP A 27 6.51 -10.08 -3.95
N LEU A 28 5.74 -9.28 -3.22
CA LEU A 28 6.25 -8.12 -2.49
C LEU A 28 7.24 -8.51 -1.39
N LEU A 29 6.99 -9.61 -0.66
CA LEU A 29 7.83 -10.00 0.48
C LEU A 29 9.20 -10.47 0.01
N SER A 30 9.24 -11.28 -1.05
CA SER A 30 10.49 -11.68 -1.70
C SER A 30 11.27 -10.45 -2.22
N SER A 31 10.57 -9.49 -2.80
CA SER A 31 11.17 -8.24 -3.28
C SER A 31 11.77 -7.41 -2.14
N VAL A 32 11.03 -7.23 -1.05
CA VAL A 32 11.47 -6.47 0.13
C VAL A 32 12.68 -7.12 0.80
N ALA A 33 12.69 -8.45 0.92
CA ALA A 33 13.82 -9.19 1.50
C ALA A 33 15.14 -8.91 0.77
N LEU A 34 15.10 -8.76 -0.56
CA LEU A 34 16.29 -8.48 -1.38
C LEU A 34 16.79 -7.03 -1.27
N THR A 35 16.00 -6.11 -0.69
CA THR A 35 16.48 -4.75 -0.44
C THR A 35 17.44 -4.68 0.74
N GLY A 36 17.44 -5.70 1.61
CA GLY A 36 18.18 -5.68 2.88
C GLY A 36 17.69 -4.61 3.87
N THR A 37 16.50 -4.03 3.64
CA THR A 37 15.93 -3.00 4.52
C THR A 37 15.49 -3.63 5.84
N ASN A 38 15.92 -3.05 6.96
CA ASN A 38 15.51 -3.45 8.29
C ASN A 38 15.47 -2.25 9.27
N HIS A 39 14.72 -2.42 10.35
CA HIS A 39 14.59 -1.47 11.45
C HIS A 39 14.61 -2.26 12.78
N GLU A 40 14.96 -1.63 13.89
CA GLU A 40 14.75 -2.21 15.23
C GLU A 40 13.26 -2.44 15.47
N GLY A 41 12.89 -3.58 16.08
CA GLY A 41 11.49 -4.00 16.20
C GLY A 41 10.73 -3.30 17.32
N ASP A 42 11.44 -2.87 18.37
CA ASP A 42 10.86 -2.19 19.54
C ASP A 42 11.06 -0.68 19.48
N GLN A 43 10.58 -0.06 18.39
CA GLN A 43 10.59 1.39 18.21
C GLN A 43 9.22 1.87 17.71
N PRO A 44 8.81 3.12 18.00
CA PRO A 44 7.56 3.65 17.48
C PRO A 44 7.56 3.68 15.94
N PRO A 45 6.42 3.41 15.28
CA PRO A 45 6.30 3.53 13.84
C PRO A 45 6.67 4.94 13.37
N HIS A 46 7.56 5.03 12.38
CA HIS A 46 7.98 6.32 11.81
C HIS A 46 6.96 6.85 10.78
N LEU A 47 6.11 5.99 10.23
CA LEU A 47 4.92 6.40 9.47
C LEU A 47 3.80 6.74 10.45
N THR A 48 3.78 7.99 10.88
CA THR A 48 2.80 8.50 11.84
C THR A 48 1.53 9.01 11.15
N LEU A 49 0.40 8.83 11.81
CA LEU A 49 -0.88 9.39 11.39
C LEU A 49 -1.21 10.60 12.25
N LYS A 50 -1.82 11.62 11.64
CA LYS A 50 -2.40 12.73 12.41
C LYS A 50 -3.70 12.33 13.11
N ASP A 51 -4.42 11.39 12.51
CA ASP A 51 -5.66 10.81 13.02
C ASP A 51 -5.72 9.34 12.58
N ASP A 52 -5.66 8.44 13.56
CA ASP A 52 -5.63 6.99 13.35
C ASP A 52 -6.94 6.44 12.75
N THR A 53 -8.01 7.23 12.71
CA THR A 53 -9.32 6.79 12.21
C THR A 53 -9.50 7.00 10.71
N ILE A 54 -8.72 7.88 10.10
CA ILE A 54 -8.86 8.28 8.68
C ILE A 54 -8.59 7.11 7.69
N PRO A 55 -7.55 6.27 7.87
CA PRO A 55 -7.29 5.17 6.94
C PRO A 55 -8.50 4.24 6.77
N VAL A 56 -9.19 3.91 7.86
CA VAL A 56 -10.34 3.01 7.82
C VAL A 56 -11.62 3.76 7.45
N LYS A 57 -11.93 4.88 8.13
CA LYS A 57 -13.21 5.57 7.95
C LYS A 57 -13.33 6.29 6.62
N GLN A 58 -12.21 6.67 6.02
CA GLN A 58 -12.20 7.48 4.80
C GLN A 58 -11.43 6.79 3.68
N ASN A 59 -10.17 6.41 3.89
CA ASN A 59 -9.35 5.91 2.78
C ASN A 59 -9.88 4.59 2.22
N LEU A 60 -10.15 3.63 3.10
CA LEU A 60 -10.77 2.36 2.78
C LEU A 60 -12.21 2.56 2.26
N ALA A 61 -13.01 3.37 2.95
CA ALA A 61 -14.42 3.55 2.61
C ALA A 61 -14.66 4.21 1.23
N ILE A 62 -13.81 5.16 0.82
CA ILE A 62 -14.02 5.97 -0.41
C ILE A 62 -13.13 5.49 -1.55
N TRP A 63 -11.85 5.21 -1.27
CA TRP A 63 -10.83 4.90 -2.28
C TRP A 63 -10.31 3.46 -2.21
N ASP A 64 -10.93 2.60 -1.39
CA ASP A 64 -10.57 1.18 -1.26
C ASP A 64 -9.11 0.99 -0.81
N GLY A 65 -8.65 1.84 0.12
CA GLY A 65 -7.37 1.68 0.82
C GLY A 65 -6.16 1.73 -0.12
N PRO A 66 -5.94 2.85 -0.85
CA PRO A 66 -4.83 2.96 -1.79
C PRO A 66 -3.45 2.70 -1.17
N GLU A 67 -3.29 2.94 0.13
CA GLU A 67 -2.09 2.63 0.91
C GLU A 67 -1.67 1.16 0.87
N GLY A 68 -2.61 0.23 0.66
CA GLY A 68 -2.28 -1.18 0.45
C GLY A 68 -1.77 -1.52 -0.95
N ARG A 69 -1.68 -0.56 -1.87
CA ARG A 69 -1.32 -0.77 -3.28
C ARG A 69 -0.20 0.13 -3.77
N PHE A 70 -0.11 1.37 -3.27
CA PHE A 70 0.99 2.27 -3.65
C PHE A 70 2.27 1.98 -2.87
N CYS A 71 2.18 1.32 -1.71
CA CYS A 71 3.33 1.01 -0.89
C CYS A 71 4.19 -0.05 -1.59
N PRO A 72 5.49 0.19 -1.81
CA PRO A 72 6.39 -0.79 -2.42
C PRO A 72 6.99 -1.77 -1.41
N ALA A 73 6.49 -1.80 -0.17
CA ALA A 73 7.02 -2.62 0.92
C ALA A 73 5.92 -3.18 1.83
#